data_AF-A0AAQ3P782-F1
#
_entry.id   AF-A0AAQ3P782-F1
#
_cell.length_a   1.000
_cell.length_b   1.000
_cell.length_c   1.000
_cell.angle_alpha   90.00
_cell.angle_beta   90.00
_cell.angle_gamma   90.00
#
_symmetry.space_group_name_H-M   'P 1'
#
loop_
_entity.id
_entity.type
_entity.pdbx_description
1 polymer ?
#
loop_
_entity_poly.entity_id
_entity_poly.type
_entity_poly.pdbx_seq_one_letter_code
_entity_poly.pdbx_strand_id
1 'polypeptide(L)'
;MWQLVVVVKGGILEVGVQIYGGGLWHTWFDRDLTVAGRVIVREENAGSVSYSHHLVRIEEPIMRIPTLAIHLDKTVSSDGFKFNNETHLIPILATSLKGELKKLSSENGPVENGNQTDVNKAIDKTGTTNTKHHLLLLQLLSSKLGCEPDDIYDFELQACDTQPSTVGGAAREFIFSGRLDNLCMSFCSLKV
;
A
#
# COMPACT_ATOMS: atom_id res chain seq x y z
N MET A 1 -14.93 1.70 7.96
CA MET A 1 -14.23 0.57 8.58
C MET A 1 -13.41 -0.04 7.47
N TRP A 2 -12.13 0.29 7.45
CA TRP A 2 -11.23 0.04 6.33
C TRP A 2 -10.47 -1.25 6.61
N GLN A 3 -10.44 -2.17 5.65
CA GLN A 3 -9.71 -3.41 5.85
C GLN A 3 -8.97 -3.74 4.55
N LEU A 4 -7.69 -3.36 4.49
CA LEU A 4 -6.75 -3.95 3.55
C LEU A 4 -6.56 -5.42 3.94
N VAL A 5 -7.35 -6.33 3.38
CA VAL A 5 -7.23 -7.76 3.70
C VAL A 5 -6.01 -8.35 2.99
N VAL A 6 -5.26 -9.17 3.72
CA VAL A 6 -4.17 -10.01 3.19
C VAL A 6 -4.75 -11.09 2.30
N VAL A 7 -4.35 -11.10 1.02
CA VAL A 7 -4.64 -12.20 0.10
C VAL A 7 -3.31 -12.70 -0.46
N VAL A 8 -3.01 -13.98 -0.24
CA VAL A 8 -1.87 -14.64 -0.89
C VAL A 8 -2.43 -15.54 -1.97
N LYS A 9 -2.17 -15.20 -3.24
CA LYS A 9 -2.68 -15.96 -4.39
C LYS A 9 -1.53 -16.27 -5.34
N GLY A 10 -1.29 -17.55 -5.62
CA GLY A 10 -0.25 -17.97 -6.56
C GLY A 10 1.18 -17.51 -6.22
N GLY A 11 1.50 -17.32 -4.93
CA GLY A 11 2.82 -16.81 -4.50
C GLY A 11 3.00 -15.31 -4.64
N ILE A 12 1.90 -14.56 -4.85
CA ILE A 12 1.88 -13.10 -4.89
C ILE A 12 1.19 -12.59 -3.62
N LEU A 13 1.77 -11.56 -3.02
CA LEU A 13 1.20 -10.78 -1.93
C LEU A 13 0.37 -9.66 -2.55
N GLU A 14 -0.93 -9.72 -2.31
CA GLU A 14 -1.91 -8.76 -2.81
C GLU A 14 -2.41 -7.86 -1.67
N VAL A 15 -2.90 -6.68 -2.02
CA VAL A 15 -3.47 -5.73 -1.07
C VAL A 15 -4.96 -5.60 -1.37
N GLY A 16 -5.83 -6.10 -0.48
CA GLY A 16 -7.27 -5.85 -0.62
C GLY A 16 -7.55 -4.34 -0.63
N VAL A 17 -8.27 -3.85 -1.63
CA VAL A 17 -8.63 -2.43 -1.75
C VAL A 17 -10.14 -2.27 -1.79
N GLN A 18 -10.61 -1.13 -1.31
CA GLN A 18 -12.00 -0.73 -1.47
C GLN A 18 -12.09 0.43 -2.46
N ILE A 19 -13.07 0.34 -3.34
CA ILE A 19 -13.41 1.41 -4.26
C ILE A 19 -14.06 2.57 -3.51
N TYR A 20 -13.57 3.78 -3.78
CA TYR A 20 -14.15 5.02 -3.29
C TYR A 20 -14.64 5.89 -4.44
N GLY A 21 -15.94 6.22 -4.44
CA GLY A 21 -16.56 7.07 -5.46
C GLY A 21 -16.83 6.38 -6.80
N GLY A 22 -17.17 7.18 -7.82
CA GLY A 22 -17.52 6.73 -9.17
C GLY A 22 -16.37 6.83 -10.18
N GLY A 23 -15.18 6.36 -9.81
CA GLY A 23 -13.98 6.50 -10.63
C GLY A 23 -14.03 5.72 -11.96
N LEU A 24 -13.23 6.17 -12.93
CA LEU A 24 -12.94 5.43 -14.16
C LEU A 24 -11.91 4.32 -13.88
N TRP A 25 -12.34 3.24 -13.24
CA TRP A 25 -11.44 2.24 -12.64
C TRP A 25 -10.50 1.53 -13.63
N HIS A 26 -10.86 1.44 -14.91
CA HIS A 26 -9.95 0.89 -15.93
C HIS A 26 -8.65 1.69 -16.08
N THR A 27 -8.65 2.99 -15.74
CA THR A 27 -7.46 3.86 -15.85
C THR A 27 -6.41 3.61 -14.77
N TRP A 28 -6.77 2.86 -13.72
CA TRP A 28 -5.89 2.48 -12.61
C TRP A 28 -5.05 1.24 -12.91
N PHE A 29 -5.42 0.46 -13.93
CA PHE A 29 -4.60 -0.64 -14.40
C PHE A 29 -3.29 -0.13 -14.97
N ASP A 30 -2.24 -0.91 -14.76
CA ASP A 30 -0.91 -0.67 -15.32
C ASP A 30 -0.27 0.68 -14.96
N ARG A 31 -0.74 1.29 -13.88
CA ARG A 31 -0.14 2.45 -13.22
C ARG A 31 0.87 2.02 -12.16
N ASP A 32 1.88 2.85 -11.99
CA ASP A 32 2.84 2.73 -10.90
C ASP A 32 2.24 3.40 -9.66
N LEU A 33 1.68 2.57 -8.76
CA LEU A 33 0.88 3.02 -7.64
C LEU A 33 1.68 3.02 -6.34
N THR A 34 1.34 3.96 -5.47
CA THR A 34 1.82 4.03 -4.09
C THR A 34 0.66 4.34 -3.14
N VAL A 35 0.94 4.46 -1.83
CA VAL A 35 -0.06 4.82 -0.82
C VAL A 35 0.26 6.16 -0.16
N ALA A 36 -0.79 6.93 0.12
CA ALA A 36 -0.72 8.14 0.94
C ALA A 36 -1.99 8.27 1.80
N GLY A 37 -1.86 8.87 2.98
CA GLY A 37 -2.99 9.08 3.86
C GLY A 37 -2.58 9.32 5.31
N ARG A 38 -3.39 8.81 6.24
CA ARG A 38 -3.22 9.02 7.68
C ARG A 38 -2.99 7.69 8.40
N VAL A 39 -2.08 7.70 9.37
CA VAL A 39 -1.82 6.57 10.28
C VAL A 39 -2.07 7.03 11.71
N ILE A 40 -2.72 6.18 12.50
CA ILE A 40 -2.93 6.36 13.93
C ILE A 40 -1.84 5.57 14.65
N VAL A 41 -1.00 6.27 15.41
CA VAL A 41 0.10 5.70 16.17
C VAL A 41 -0.25 5.72 17.65
N ARG A 42 -0.07 4.60 18.33
CA ARG A 42 -0.17 4.49 19.78
C ARG A 42 1.15 4.97 20.38
N GLU A 43 1.05 5.84 21.38
CA GLU A 43 2.19 6.32 22.15
C GLU A 43 1.99 5.96 23.62
N GLU A 44 2.97 5.30 24.23
CA GLU A 44 2.96 4.95 25.65
C GLU A 44 4.02 5.76 26.40
N ASN A 45 3.56 6.65 27.29
CA ASN A 45 4.43 7.51 28.10
C ASN A 45 4.08 7.35 29.57
N ALA A 46 5.03 6.84 30.37
CA ALA A 46 4.91 6.70 31.83
C ALA A 46 3.61 6.02 32.30
N GLY A 47 3.15 4.98 31.58
CA GLY A 47 1.93 4.22 31.90
C GLY A 47 0.63 4.87 31.42
N SER A 48 0.69 5.98 30.70
CA SER A 48 -0.45 6.57 29.98
C SER A 48 -0.38 6.22 28.50
N VAL A 49 -1.48 5.71 27.94
CA VAL A 49 -1.62 5.42 26.52
C VAL A 49 -2.32 6.59 25.84
N SER A 50 -1.67 7.15 24.83
CA SER A 50 -2.22 8.20 23.97
C SER A 50 -2.17 7.78 22.50
N TYR A 51 -2.88 8.51 21.64
CA TYR A 51 -2.93 8.25 20.21
C TYR A 51 -2.67 9.55 19.45
N SER A 52 -1.83 9.47 18.43
CA SER A 52 -1.50 10.59 17.55
C SER A 52 -1.79 10.23 16.09
N HIS A 53 -2.07 11.24 15.28
CA HIS A 53 -2.32 11.08 13.85
C HIS A 53 -1.17 11.64 13.04
N HIS A 54 -0.61 10.80 12.17
CA HIS A 54 0.49 11.18 11.28
C HIS A 54 0.06 11.06 9.83
N LEU A 55 0.48 12.03 9.01
CA LEU A 55 0.36 11.91 7.56
C LEU A 55 1.55 11.11 7.04
N VAL A 56 1.28 10.21 6.10
CA VAL A 56 2.31 9.39 5.46
C VAL A 56 2.10 9.38 3.95
N ARG A 57 3.21 9.37 3.22
CA ARG A 57 3.28 9.08 1.80
C ARG A 57 4.50 8.22 1.54
N ILE A 58 4.30 7.08 0.89
CA ILE A 58 5.41 6.32 0.31
C ILE A 58 5.70 6.97 -1.06
N GLU A 59 6.96 7.31 -1.34
CA GLU A 59 7.31 8.01 -2.60
C GLU A 59 7.54 7.02 -3.74
N GLU A 60 7.99 5.82 -3.41
CA GLU A 60 8.31 4.77 -4.34
C GLU A 60 7.03 4.05 -4.84
N PRO A 61 6.99 3.58 -6.11
CA PRO A 61 5.87 2.79 -6.62
C PRO A 61 5.93 1.36 -6.07
N ILE A 62 5.13 1.10 -5.05
CA ILE A 62 5.12 -0.17 -4.32
C ILE A 62 4.03 -1.13 -4.79
N MET A 63 3.06 -0.68 -5.59
CA MET A 63 1.93 -1.49 -6.03
C MET A 63 1.60 -1.29 -7.49
N ARG A 64 0.94 -2.30 -8.07
CA ARG A 64 0.42 -2.23 -9.45
C ARG A 64 -0.83 -3.10 -9.59
N ILE A 65 -1.77 -2.68 -10.43
CA ILE A 65 -2.89 -3.53 -10.85
C ILE A 65 -2.61 -3.97 -12.28
N PRO A 66 -2.07 -5.18 -12.52
CA PRO A 66 -1.70 -5.62 -13.86
C PRO A 66 -2.93 -5.98 -14.71
N THR A 67 -2.89 -5.66 -16.00
CA THR A 67 -3.87 -6.20 -16.95
C THR A 67 -3.60 -7.68 -17.27
N LEU A 68 -4.65 -8.42 -17.61
CA LEU A 68 -4.50 -9.75 -18.19
C LEU A 68 -3.96 -9.63 -19.62
N ALA A 69 -3.00 -10.49 -19.98
CA ALA A 69 -2.45 -10.51 -21.32
C ALA A 69 -3.54 -10.77 -22.38
N ILE A 70 -3.56 -9.97 -23.44
CA ILE A 70 -4.55 -10.05 -24.54
C ILE A 70 -4.62 -11.44 -25.21
N HIS A 71 -3.53 -12.22 -25.17
CA HIS A 71 -3.52 -13.59 -25.68
C HIS A 71 -4.49 -14.51 -24.95
N LEU A 72 -4.74 -14.22 -23.66
CA LEU A 72 -5.64 -14.95 -22.77
C LEU A 72 -7.05 -14.34 -22.74
N ASP A 73 -7.22 -13.08 -23.16
CA ASP A 73 -8.51 -12.46 -23.39
C ASP A 73 -8.52 -11.69 -24.73
N LYS A 74 -8.85 -12.43 -25.79
CA LYS A 74 -8.89 -11.89 -27.16
C LYS A 74 -10.12 -11.02 -27.41
N THR A 75 -11.13 -11.07 -26.53
CA THR A 75 -12.39 -10.35 -26.71
C THR A 75 -12.27 -8.86 -26.38
N VAL A 76 -11.23 -8.44 -25.66
CA VAL A 76 -10.97 -7.03 -25.30
C VAL A 76 -11.00 -6.09 -26.51
N SER A 77 -10.52 -6.55 -27.68
CA SER A 77 -10.48 -5.72 -28.90
C SER A 77 -11.86 -5.48 -29.51
N SER A 78 -12.80 -6.42 -29.37
CA SER A 78 -14.15 -6.33 -29.95
C SER A 78 -15.18 -5.82 -28.95
N ASP A 79 -15.07 -6.24 -27.69
CA ASP A 79 -16.10 -6.10 -26.66
C ASP A 79 -15.77 -5.00 -25.64
N GLY A 80 -14.56 -4.43 -25.74
CA GLY A 80 -13.99 -3.51 -24.78
C GLY A 80 -13.40 -4.22 -23.55
N PHE A 81 -12.59 -3.49 -22.80
CA PHE A 81 -11.96 -3.99 -21.58
C PHE A 81 -12.99 -4.10 -20.44
N LYS A 82 -13.39 -5.34 -20.12
CA LYS A 82 -14.33 -5.66 -19.05
C LYS A 82 -13.58 -6.25 -17.87
N PHE A 83 -13.86 -5.76 -16.67
CA PHE A 83 -13.23 -6.24 -15.45
C PHE A 83 -14.21 -6.19 -14.28
N ASN A 84 -13.96 -7.02 -13.27
CA ASN A 84 -14.73 -7.03 -12.04
C ASN A 84 -13.99 -6.20 -10.99
N ASN A 85 -14.71 -5.28 -10.36
CA ASN A 85 -14.18 -4.35 -9.37
C ASN A 85 -13.62 -5.03 -8.11
N GLU A 86 -14.19 -6.15 -7.70
CA GLU A 86 -13.75 -6.86 -6.49
C GLU A 86 -12.57 -7.79 -6.81
N THR A 87 -12.62 -8.52 -7.92
CA THR A 87 -11.66 -9.60 -8.18
C THR A 87 -10.49 -9.20 -9.07
N HIS A 88 -10.61 -8.13 -9.87
CA HIS A 88 -9.57 -7.73 -10.83
C HIS A 88 -8.87 -6.40 -10.49
N LEU A 89 -9.38 -5.61 -9.53
CA LEU A 89 -8.73 -4.36 -9.09
C LEU A 89 -7.84 -4.53 -7.85
N ILE A 90 -7.43 -5.76 -7.55
CA ILE A 90 -6.58 -6.05 -6.38
C ILE A 90 -5.12 -5.76 -6.78
N PRO A 91 -4.43 -4.76 -6.19
CA PRO A 91 -3.04 -4.49 -6.50
C PRO A 91 -2.11 -5.57 -5.95
N ILE A 92 -1.08 -5.88 -6.71
CA ILE A 92 0.05 -6.70 -6.27
C ILE A 92 1.07 -5.81 -5.55
N LEU A 93 1.64 -6.30 -4.45
CA LEU A 93 2.64 -5.59 -3.63
C LEU A 93 4.03 -6.24 -3.73
N ALA A 94 4.10 -7.56 -3.62
CA ALA A 94 5.36 -8.30 -3.66
C ALA A 94 5.12 -9.78 -3.99
N THR A 95 6.19 -10.54 -4.22
CA THR A 95 6.12 -12.02 -4.21
C THR A 95 6.27 -12.53 -2.78
N SER A 96 5.66 -13.68 -2.47
CA SER A 96 5.75 -14.30 -1.14
C SER A 96 7.21 -14.57 -0.75
N LEU A 97 8.01 -15.09 -1.69
CA LEU A 97 9.44 -15.35 -1.51
C LEU A 97 10.23 -14.11 -1.06
N LYS A 98 10.05 -12.98 -1.75
CA LYS A 98 10.77 -11.75 -1.41
C LYS A 98 10.23 -11.11 -0.14
N GLY A 99 8.93 -11.27 0.13
CA GLY A 99 8.30 -10.87 1.39
C GLY A 99 8.91 -11.61 2.59
N GLU A 100 9.05 -12.94 2.49
CA GLU A 100 9.67 -13.78 3.53
C GLU A 100 11.15 -13.45 3.72
N LEU A 101 11.90 -13.29 2.63
CA LEU A 101 13.33 -12.91 2.69
C LEU A 101 13.54 -11.59 3.44
N LYS A 102 12.65 -10.61 3.21
CA LYS A 102 12.73 -9.30 3.87
C LYS A 102 12.37 -9.36 5.36
N LYS A 103 11.47 -10.26 5.77
CA LYS A 103 11.22 -10.54 7.20
C LYS A 103 12.49 -11.07 7.88
N LEU A 104 13.11 -12.09 7.30
CA LEU A 104 14.35 -12.70 7.80
C LEU A 104 15.52 -11.72 7.89
N SER A 105 15.56 -10.73 7.00
CA SER A 105 16.60 -9.69 7.00
C SER A 105 16.40 -8.67 8.14
N SER A 106 15.18 -8.51 8.63
CA SER A 106 14.85 -7.58 9.72
C SER A 106 15.16 -8.17 11.10
N GLU A 107 15.23 -9.51 11.20
CA GLU A 107 15.53 -10.25 12.44
C GLU A 107 17.04 -10.47 12.66
N ASN A 108 17.88 -10.27 11.63
CA ASN A 108 19.34 -10.48 11.70
C ASN A 108 20.13 -9.16 11.79
N GLY A 109 19.99 -8.44 12.91
CA GLY A 109 21.05 -7.53 13.37
C GLY A 109 22.33 -8.30 13.73
N PRO A 110 23.50 -7.66 13.93
CA PRO A 110 24.73 -8.39 14.18
C PRO A 110 24.66 -9.08 15.55
N VAL A 111 24.51 -10.41 15.54
CA VAL A 111 24.53 -11.23 16.76
C VAL A 111 25.71 -12.19 16.69
N GLU A 112 26.56 -12.04 17.71
CA GLU A 112 27.70 -12.89 18.00
C GLU A 112 27.31 -14.36 18.13
N ASN A 113 28.24 -15.23 17.72
CA ASN A 113 28.12 -16.68 17.71
C ASN A 113 27.75 -17.26 19.09
N GLY A 114 26.69 -18.08 19.14
CA GLY A 114 26.35 -18.79 20.37
C GLY A 114 25.21 -19.81 20.25
N ASN A 115 25.54 -20.96 19.64
CA ASN A 115 25.03 -22.32 19.86
C ASN A 115 23.53 -22.67 19.86
N GLN A 116 23.31 -23.77 19.16
CA GLN A 116 22.09 -24.44 18.77
C GLN A 116 21.54 -25.36 19.89
N THR A 117 20.31 -25.13 20.36
CA THR A 117 19.46 -26.16 20.99
C THR A 117 17.99 -25.71 21.00
N ASP A 118 17.10 -26.67 20.70
CA ASP A 118 15.66 -26.73 20.99
C ASP A 118 14.66 -25.92 20.13
N VAL A 119 14.28 -26.53 19.01
CA VAL A 119 13.38 -26.00 17.95
C VAL A 119 11.88 -25.97 18.34
N ASN A 120 11.46 -26.34 19.55
CA ASN A 120 10.01 -26.49 19.87
C ASN A 120 9.58 -25.85 21.19
N LYS A 121 9.88 -24.56 21.40
CA LYS A 121 9.32 -23.81 22.54
C LYS A 121 9.29 -22.28 22.35
N ALA A 122 8.64 -21.80 21.29
CA ALA A 122 8.41 -20.36 21.10
C ALA A 122 7.09 -20.05 20.36
N ILE A 123 6.01 -20.81 20.63
CA ILE A 123 4.67 -20.49 20.09
C ILE A 123 3.84 -19.64 21.08
N ASP A 124 4.27 -19.49 22.33
CA ASP A 124 3.53 -18.71 23.32
C ASP A 124 4.45 -17.69 24.01
N LYS A 125 4.51 -16.47 23.45
CA LYS A 125 4.69 -15.17 24.12
C LYS A 125 5.17 -14.08 23.15
N THR A 126 4.28 -13.53 22.35
CA THR A 126 4.38 -12.15 21.84
C THR A 126 2.96 -11.64 21.60
N GLY A 127 2.58 -10.57 22.28
CA GLY A 127 1.23 -10.03 22.27
C GLY A 127 0.79 -9.55 20.89
N THR A 128 -0.49 -9.77 20.60
CA THR A 128 -1.34 -9.02 19.65
C THR A 128 -0.65 -8.49 18.38
N THR A 129 0.00 -9.34 17.59
CA THR A 129 0.39 -8.94 16.23
C THR A 129 -0.89 -8.70 15.43
N ASN A 130 -1.12 -7.48 14.95
CA ASN A 130 -2.31 -7.09 14.20
C ASN A 130 -2.35 -7.87 12.86
N THR A 131 -2.97 -9.05 12.86
CA THR A 131 -2.96 -10.04 11.75
C THR A 131 -3.73 -9.59 10.50
N LYS A 132 -4.26 -8.38 10.49
CA LYS A 132 -5.14 -7.87 9.43
C LYS A 132 -4.37 -7.47 8.16
N HIS A 133 -3.09 -7.09 8.29
CA HIS A 133 -2.31 -6.52 7.20
C HIS A 133 -0.97 -7.25 7.00
N HIS A 134 -0.43 -7.18 5.78
CA HIS A 134 0.90 -7.72 5.50
C HIS A 134 1.96 -6.97 6.32
N LEU A 135 2.79 -7.71 7.05
CA LEU A 135 3.91 -7.15 7.82
C LEU A 135 4.81 -6.25 6.95
N LEU A 136 4.97 -6.59 5.67
CA LEU A 136 5.74 -5.77 4.72
C LEU A 136 5.18 -4.35 4.57
N LEU A 137 3.86 -4.18 4.51
CA LEU A 137 3.23 -2.86 4.43
C LEU A 137 3.39 -2.11 5.75
N LEU A 138 3.16 -2.77 6.88
CA LEU A 138 3.36 -2.18 8.21
C LEU A 138 4.81 -1.73 8.41
N GLN A 139 5.78 -2.52 7.97
CA GLN A 139 7.21 -2.17 7.99
C GLN A 139 7.53 -0.96 7.12
N LEU A 140 6.91 -0.82 5.95
CA LEU A 140 7.11 0.35 5.09
C LEU A 140 6.55 1.62 5.74
N LEU A 141 5.36 1.54 6.35
CA LEU A 141 4.72 2.66 7.03
C LEU A 141 5.50 3.08 8.28
N SER A 142 5.81 2.13 9.16
CA SER A 142 6.57 2.34 10.40
C SER A 142 7.96 2.90 10.12
N SER A 143 8.67 2.37 9.11
CA SER A 143 9.97 2.92 8.68
C SER A 143 9.90 4.38 8.21
N LYS A 144 8.81 4.78 7.52
CA LYS A 144 8.62 6.19 7.13
C LYS A 144 8.19 7.09 8.30
N LEU A 145 7.51 6.53 9.30
CA LEU A 145 7.03 7.27 10.48
C LEU A 145 8.05 7.32 11.63
N GLY A 146 9.05 6.43 11.63
CA GLY A 146 10.03 6.32 12.72
C GLY A 146 9.46 5.69 13.99
N CYS A 147 8.45 4.82 13.86
CA CYS A 147 7.86 4.05 14.97
C CYS A 147 8.06 2.55 14.74
N GLU A 148 7.66 1.71 15.70
CA GLU A 148 7.61 0.25 15.49
C GLU A 148 6.33 -0.16 14.74
N PRO A 149 6.32 -1.29 14.00
CA PRO A 149 5.12 -1.80 13.35
C PRO A 149 3.95 -2.03 14.32
N ASP A 150 4.24 -2.39 15.57
CA ASP A 150 3.24 -2.66 16.62
C ASP A 150 2.62 -1.37 17.21
N ASP A 151 3.26 -0.22 17.01
CA ASP A 151 2.72 1.08 17.41
C ASP A 151 1.60 1.55 16.46
N ILE A 152 1.53 0.98 15.26
CA ILE A 152 0.48 1.30 14.28
C ILE A 152 -0.85 0.70 14.75
N TYR A 153 -1.73 1.55 15.27
CA TYR A 153 -3.05 1.14 15.75
C TYR A 153 -4.04 0.94 14.60
N ASP A 154 -4.12 1.91 13.69
CA ASP A 154 -5.02 1.89 12.51
C ASP A 154 -4.51 2.87 11.43
N PHE A 155 -5.05 2.79 10.22
CA PHE A 155 -4.72 3.74 9.15
C PHE A 155 -5.83 3.90 8.10
N GLU A 156 -5.83 5.05 7.44
CA GLU A 156 -6.65 5.36 6.28
C GLU A 156 -5.73 5.76 5.14
N LEU A 157 -5.51 4.83 4.21
CA LEU A 157 -4.60 5.00 3.09
C LEU A 157 -5.36 4.94 1.77
N GLN A 158 -4.97 5.79 0.84
CA GLN A 158 -5.45 5.81 -0.53
C GLN A 158 -4.33 5.40 -1.48
N ALA A 159 -4.64 4.54 -2.45
CA ALA A 159 -3.75 4.30 -3.57
C ALA A 159 -3.67 5.57 -4.44
N CYS A 160 -2.49 5.91 -4.95
CA CYS A 160 -2.30 7.05 -5.83
C CYS A 160 -1.20 6.80 -6.87
N ASP A 161 -1.35 7.39 -8.05
CA ASP A 161 -0.32 7.37 -9.09
C ASP A 161 0.94 8.11 -8.60
N THR A 162 2.10 7.51 -8.84
CA THR A 162 3.41 8.09 -8.54
C THR A 162 3.88 9.07 -9.62
N GLN A 163 3.28 9.05 -10.82
CA GLN A 163 3.60 9.98 -11.89
C GLN A 163 3.35 11.44 -11.45
N PRO A 164 4.38 12.31 -11.43
CA PRO A 164 4.21 13.71 -11.08
C PRO A 164 3.34 14.46 -12.10
N SER A 165 2.58 15.43 -11.61
CA SER A 165 1.83 16.36 -12.46
C SER A 165 2.79 17.20 -13.32
N THR A 166 2.43 17.46 -14.57
CA THR A 166 3.29 18.17 -15.52
C THR A 166 2.50 19.06 -16.49
N VAL A 167 3.19 20.01 -17.11
CA VAL A 167 2.66 20.80 -18.23
C VAL A 167 3.01 20.10 -19.54
N GLY A 168 2.00 19.79 -20.34
CA GLY A 168 2.11 19.02 -21.57
C GLY A 168 1.48 19.69 -22.79
N GLY A 169 1.46 18.95 -23.91
CA GLY A 169 1.05 19.47 -25.23
C GLY A 169 2.22 20.10 -26.00
N ALA A 170 2.14 20.09 -27.33
CA ALA A 170 3.19 20.64 -28.20
C ALA A 170 3.46 22.13 -27.93
N ALA A 171 2.42 22.88 -27.58
CA ALA A 171 2.50 24.29 -27.19
C ALA A 171 2.57 24.51 -25.66
N ARG A 172 2.70 23.44 -24.85
CA ARG A 172 2.76 23.51 -23.37
C ARG A 172 1.53 24.17 -22.72
N GLU A 173 0.36 23.90 -23.28
CA GLU A 173 -0.91 24.54 -22.88
C GLU A 173 -1.79 23.67 -21.96
N PHE A 174 -1.44 22.40 -21.75
CA PHE A 174 -2.22 21.47 -20.94
C PHE A 174 -1.57 21.16 -19.60
N ILE A 175 -2.40 20.86 -18.59
CA ILE A 175 -1.96 20.30 -17.31
C ILE A 175 -2.34 18.82 -17.28
N PHE A 176 -1.34 17.96 -17.17
CA PHE A 176 -1.53 16.53 -16.95
C PHE A 176 -1.36 16.25 -15.46
N SER A 177 -2.46 15.96 -14.79
CA SER A 177 -2.47 15.70 -13.35
C SER A 177 -3.63 14.78 -13.00
N GLY A 178 -3.38 13.82 -12.11
CA GLY A 178 -4.47 13.18 -11.38
C GLY A 178 -5.17 14.17 -10.44
N ARG A 179 -6.39 13.84 -10.02
CA ARG A 179 -7.14 14.53 -8.96
C ARG A 179 -7.44 16.02 -9.22
N LEU A 180 -7.44 16.46 -10.48
CA LEU A 180 -7.83 17.84 -10.84
C LEU A 180 -9.24 18.16 -10.33
N ASP A 181 -10.17 17.21 -10.48
CA ASP A 181 -11.47 17.22 -9.84
C ASP A 181 -11.33 16.72 -8.37
N ASN A 182 -11.45 17.55 -7.33
CA ASN A 182 -11.65 19.00 -7.35
C ASN A 182 -10.48 19.81 -6.77
N LEU A 183 -9.28 19.23 -6.68
CA LEU A 183 -8.14 19.92 -6.08
C LEU A 183 -7.74 21.20 -6.82
N CYS A 184 -8.01 21.28 -8.13
CA CYS A 184 -7.74 22.49 -8.91
C CYS A 184 -8.56 23.68 -8.40
N MET A 185 -9.88 23.52 -8.21
CA MET A 185 -10.72 24.60 -7.71
C MET A 185 -10.42 24.92 -6.25
N SER A 186 -10.20 23.89 -5.40
CA SER A 186 -9.82 24.10 -4.01
C SER A 186 -8.53 24.92 -3.90
N PHE A 187 -7.51 24.59 -4.68
CA PHE A 187 -6.27 25.36 -4.74
C PHE A 187 -6.50 26.80 -5.15
N CYS A 188 -7.25 27.03 -6.23
CA CYS A 188 -7.57 28.38 -6.69
C CYS A 188 -8.30 29.17 -5.61
N SER A 189 -9.29 28.59 -4.94
CA SER A 189 -10.06 29.26 -3.88
C SER A 189 -9.24 29.67 -2.66
N LEU A 190 -8.18 28.92 -2.32
CA LEU A 190 -7.28 29.21 -1.20
C LEU A 190 -6.18 30.21 -1.56
N LYS A 191 -5.89 30.39 -2.85
CA LYS A 191 -4.84 31.27 -3.35
C LYS A 191 -5.31 32.69 -3.66
N VAL A 192 -6.62 32.92 -3.78
CA VAL A 192 -7.22 34.27 -3.88
C VAL A 192 -6.96 35.03 -2.59
#